data_AF-A0A959GLM5-F1
#
_entry.id   AF-A0A959GLM5-F1
#
_cell.length_a   1.000
_cell.length_b   1.000
_cell.length_c   1.000
_cell.angle_alpha   90.00
_cell.angle_beta   90.00
_cell.angle_gamma   90.00
#
_symmetry.space_group_name_H-M   'P 1'
#
loop_
_entity.id
_entity.type
_entity.pdbx_description
1 polymer ?
#
loop_
_entity_poly.entity_id
_entity_poly.type
_entity_poly.pdbx_seq_one_letter_code
_entity_poly.pdbx_strand_id
1 'polypeptide(L)'
;MSKKEHRGRIQAQGEGLEASESWAQDEPLTAKKGLGLLRRLKKKISEADAAKREKQFHKAEGYINRASQVGGLDPHKKTFKKKDSDARVEIEILSGKAFVSFLVILILLFWIFKLKG
;
A
#
# COMPACT_ATOMS: atom_id res chain seq x y z
N MET A 1 -8.36 4.32 -23.12
CA MET A 1 -8.31 4.70 -21.68
C MET A 1 -6.90 5.12 -21.33
N SER A 2 -6.70 6.31 -20.73
CA SER A 2 -5.36 6.71 -20.29
C SER A 2 -4.90 5.83 -19.12
N LYS A 3 -3.61 5.53 -19.09
CA LYS A 3 -2.99 4.71 -18.04
C LYS A 3 -2.91 5.55 -16.76
N LYS A 4 -3.65 5.17 -15.72
CA LYS A 4 -3.65 5.85 -14.40
C LYS A 4 -2.24 6.02 -13.85
N GLU A 5 -1.89 7.19 -13.34
CA GLU A 5 -0.51 7.52 -12.93
C GLU A 5 -0.02 6.71 -11.73
N HIS A 6 -0.83 6.58 -10.69
CA HIS A 6 -0.47 5.93 -9.43
C HIS A 6 -1.00 4.51 -9.39
N ARG A 7 -0.10 3.53 -9.35
CA ARG A 7 -0.45 2.11 -9.46
C ARG A 7 0.35 1.23 -8.52
N GLY A 8 -0.24 0.13 -8.11
CA GLY A 8 0.44 -0.90 -7.34
C GLY A 8 -0.51 -1.92 -6.76
N ARG A 9 -0.01 -2.75 -5.85
CA ARG A 9 -0.78 -3.78 -5.15
C ARG A 9 -0.19 -4.14 -3.79
N ILE A 10 -1.05 -4.65 -2.92
CA ILE A 10 -0.70 -5.32 -1.68
C ILE A 10 -1.03 -6.81 -1.86
N GLN A 11 -0.13 -7.70 -1.48
CA GLN A 11 -0.26 -9.13 -1.74
C GLN A 11 -0.03 -9.96 -0.48
N ALA A 12 -0.76 -11.07 -0.36
CA ALA A 12 -0.48 -12.16 0.56
C ALA A 12 -0.06 -13.36 -0.30
N GLN A 13 1.13 -13.89 -0.06
CA GLN A 13 1.71 -14.96 -0.88
C GLN A 13 2.36 -16.06 -0.04
N GLY A 14 2.70 -17.18 -0.68
CA GLY A 14 3.45 -18.31 -0.10
C GLY A 14 2.56 -19.41 0.45
N GLU A 15 3.12 -20.59 0.71
CA GLU A 15 2.39 -21.75 1.24
C GLU A 15 1.13 -22.11 0.42
N GLY A 16 1.20 -22.01 -0.90
CA GLY A 16 0.08 -22.28 -1.82
C GLY A 16 -0.96 -21.16 -1.93
N LEU A 17 -0.80 -20.04 -1.21
CA LEU A 17 -1.69 -18.88 -1.30
C LEU A 17 -1.13 -17.83 -2.25
N GLU A 18 -2.00 -17.29 -3.12
CA GLU A 18 -1.78 -16.03 -3.82
C GLU A 18 -3.05 -15.18 -3.79
N ALA A 19 -3.02 -14.07 -3.06
CA ALA A 19 -4.11 -13.10 -3.01
C ALA A 19 -3.56 -11.67 -3.11
N SER A 20 -4.33 -10.78 -3.73
CA SER A 20 -3.94 -9.38 -3.87
C SER A 20 -5.11 -8.42 -3.85
N GLU A 21 -4.79 -7.17 -3.49
CA GLU A 21 -5.63 -5.98 -3.61
C GLU A 21 -4.82 -4.92 -4.36
N SER A 22 -5.28 -4.50 -5.54
CA SER A 22 -4.60 -3.54 -6.40
C SER A 22 -5.20 -2.14 -6.30
N TRP A 23 -4.43 -1.13 -6.74
CA TRP A 23 -4.93 0.21 -6.99
C TRP A 23 -4.40 0.75 -8.33
N ALA A 24 -5.22 1.59 -8.96
CA ALA A 24 -4.87 2.38 -10.14
C ALA A 24 -5.71 3.66 -10.13
N GLN A 25 -5.09 4.81 -9.95
CA GLN A 25 -5.77 6.11 -9.83
C GLN A 25 -4.87 7.26 -10.29
N ASP A 26 -5.47 8.42 -10.57
CA ASP A 26 -4.74 9.61 -11.04
C ASP A 26 -4.08 10.38 -9.90
N GLU A 27 -4.56 10.23 -8.67
CA GLU A 27 -3.97 10.87 -7.50
C GLU A 27 -3.10 9.87 -6.70
N PRO A 28 -2.11 10.35 -5.91
CA PRO A 28 -1.37 9.49 -4.99
C PRO A 28 -2.29 8.72 -4.04
N LEU A 29 -1.97 7.43 -3.80
CA LEU A 29 -2.72 6.64 -2.82
C LEU A 29 -2.49 7.21 -1.41
N THR A 30 -3.54 7.47 -0.64
CA THR A 30 -3.39 7.90 0.76
C THR A 30 -3.09 6.72 1.66
N ALA A 31 -2.40 6.98 2.78
CA ALA A 31 -2.14 5.94 3.80
C ALA A 31 -3.44 5.29 4.31
N LYS A 32 -4.50 6.10 4.53
CA LYS A 32 -5.82 5.60 4.92
C LYS A 32 -6.40 4.61 3.89
N LYS A 33 -6.32 4.93 2.59
CA LYS A 33 -6.76 4.01 1.53
C LYS A 33 -5.88 2.75 1.47
N GLY A 34 -4.56 2.90 1.65
CA GLY A 34 -3.59 1.81 1.74
C GLY A 34 -3.88 0.82 2.87
N LEU A 35 -4.13 1.32 4.08
CA LEU A 35 -4.56 0.49 5.23
C LEU A 35 -5.91 -0.19 4.97
N GLY A 36 -6.82 0.50 4.26
CA GLY A 36 -8.07 -0.07 3.79
C GLY A 36 -7.88 -1.28 2.88
N LEU A 37 -6.96 -1.20 1.91
CA LEU A 37 -6.57 -2.31 1.03
C LEU A 37 -5.96 -3.46 1.84
N LEU A 38 -5.04 -3.17 2.76
CA LEU A 38 -4.41 -4.17 3.62
C LEU A 38 -5.44 -4.96 4.44
N ARG A 39 -6.42 -4.25 5.04
CA ARG A 39 -7.51 -4.88 5.80
C ARG A 39 -8.43 -5.72 4.91
N ARG A 40 -8.73 -5.25 3.69
CA ARG A 40 -9.51 -6.04 2.72
C ARG A 40 -8.78 -7.32 2.33
N LEU A 41 -7.48 -7.23 2.03
CA LEU A 41 -6.66 -8.40 1.74
C LEU A 41 -6.66 -9.41 2.88
N LYS A 42 -6.51 -8.96 4.14
CA LYS A 42 -6.56 -9.84 5.30
C LYS A 42 -7.91 -10.56 5.45
N LYS A 43 -9.02 -9.88 5.12
CA LYS A 43 -10.38 -10.46 5.14
C LYS A 43 -10.69 -11.37 3.94
N LYS A 44 -9.96 -11.22 2.84
CA LYS A 44 -10.15 -11.98 1.59
C LYS A 44 -9.60 -13.40 1.66
N ILE A 45 -8.65 -13.66 2.55
CA ILE A 45 -7.99 -14.95 2.73
C ILE A 45 -8.60 -15.69 3.93
N SER A 46 -8.34 -17.00 4.03
CA SER A 46 -8.82 -17.80 5.17
C SER A 46 -8.26 -17.28 6.50
N GLU A 47 -8.98 -17.49 7.60
CA GLU A 47 -8.50 -17.10 8.92
C GLU A 47 -7.16 -17.78 9.27
N ALA A 48 -7.01 -19.06 8.91
CA ALA A 48 -5.76 -19.79 9.07
C ALA A 48 -4.60 -19.15 8.27
N ASP A 49 -4.86 -18.74 7.02
CA ASP A 49 -3.86 -18.04 6.20
C ASP A 49 -3.51 -16.64 6.70
N ALA A 50 -4.49 -15.93 7.25
CA ALA A 50 -4.28 -14.64 7.89
C ALA A 50 -3.42 -14.81 9.15
N ALA A 51 -3.70 -15.80 9.99
CA ALA A 51 -2.96 -16.08 11.21
C ALA A 51 -1.47 -16.40 10.94
N LYS A 52 -1.17 -17.18 9.90
CA LYS A 52 0.21 -17.45 9.47
C LYS A 52 1.00 -16.18 9.15
N ARG A 53 0.30 -15.13 8.68
CA ARG A 53 0.84 -13.84 8.22
C ARG A 53 0.60 -12.68 9.19
N GLU A 54 0.10 -12.93 10.40
CA GLU A 54 -0.35 -11.88 11.32
C GLU A 54 0.75 -10.82 11.58
N LYS A 55 1.96 -11.29 11.92
CA LYS A 55 3.12 -10.41 12.15
C LYS A 55 3.54 -9.65 10.87
N GLN A 56 3.33 -10.22 9.70
CA GLN A 56 3.65 -9.60 8.41
C GLN A 56 2.65 -8.51 8.06
N PHE A 57 1.35 -8.74 8.30
CA PHE A 57 0.32 -7.71 8.18
C PHE A 57 0.60 -6.54 9.11
N HIS A 58 0.94 -6.80 10.38
CA HIS A 58 1.25 -5.75 11.33
C HIS A 58 2.49 -4.92 10.92
N LYS A 59 3.55 -5.57 10.40
CA LYS A 59 4.72 -4.86 9.87
C LYS A 59 4.39 -4.01 8.64
N ALA A 60 3.54 -4.51 7.75
CA ALA A 60 3.07 -3.79 6.57
C ALA A 60 2.23 -2.55 6.95
N GLU A 61 1.36 -2.67 7.96
CA GLU A 61 0.61 -1.54 8.52
C GLU A 61 1.54 -0.46 9.08
N GLY A 62 2.49 -0.84 9.95
CA GLY A 62 3.47 0.10 10.49
C GLY A 62 4.33 0.76 9.40
N TYR A 63 4.61 0.05 8.30
CA TYR A 63 5.32 0.60 7.15
C TYR A 63 4.49 1.66 6.40
N ILE A 64 3.21 1.40 6.14
CA ILE A 64 2.29 2.37 5.54
C ILE A 64 2.14 3.61 6.42
N ASN A 65 2.07 3.45 7.74
CA ASN A 65 1.98 4.58 8.66
C ASN A 65 3.24 5.46 8.62
N ARG A 66 4.43 4.87 8.70
CA ARG A 66 5.70 5.62 8.59
C ARG A 66 5.86 6.30 7.23
N ALA A 67 5.46 5.64 6.15
CA ALA A 67 5.46 6.23 4.81
C ALA A 67 4.71 7.58 4.78
N SER A 68 3.55 7.65 5.44
CA SER A 68 2.75 8.88 5.48
C SER A 68 3.43 10.04 6.20
N GLN A 69 4.32 9.76 7.15
CA GLN A 69 5.06 10.76 7.93
C GLN A 69 6.24 11.36 7.15
N VAL A 70 6.74 10.64 6.14
CA VAL A 70 7.85 11.08 5.27
C VAL A 70 7.38 11.54 3.89
N GLY A 71 6.08 11.81 3.74
CA GLY A 71 5.51 12.32 2.48
C GLY A 71 5.15 11.26 1.45
N GLY A 72 5.13 9.98 1.83
CA GLY A 72 4.80 8.83 0.96
C GLY A 72 6.02 8.08 0.44
N LEU A 73 5.79 7.14 -0.48
CA LEU A 73 6.81 6.29 -1.08
C LEU A 73 6.73 6.30 -2.60
N ASP A 74 7.89 6.22 -3.23
CA ASP A 74 8.07 6.10 -4.68
C ASP A 74 8.07 4.62 -5.13
N PRO A 75 8.11 4.32 -6.44
CA PRO A 75 8.02 2.95 -6.95
C PRO A 75 9.13 2.04 -6.41
N HIS A 76 8.72 0.99 -5.70
CA HIS A 76 9.60 -0.08 -5.21
C HIS A 76 8.73 -1.25 -4.70
N LYS A 77 9.41 -2.34 -4.33
CA LYS A 77 8.80 -3.51 -3.68
C LYS A 77 9.34 -3.68 -2.26
N LYS A 78 8.45 -3.91 -1.30
CA LYS A 78 8.79 -4.28 0.08
C LYS A 78 8.12 -5.59 0.47
N THR A 79 8.93 -6.58 0.84
CA THR A 79 8.46 -7.89 1.32
C THR A 79 8.62 -8.00 2.83
N PHE A 80 7.56 -8.46 3.49
CA PHE A 80 7.54 -8.84 4.90
C PHE A 80 7.38 -10.36 4.98
N LYS A 81 8.44 -11.07 5.39
CA LYS A 81 8.45 -12.53 5.55
C LYS A 81 9.17 -12.94 6.83
N LYS A 82 8.95 -14.18 7.30
CA LYS A 82 9.79 -14.81 8.34
C LYS A 82 10.98 -15.51 7.66
N LYS A 83 11.99 -15.88 8.45
CA LYS A 83 13.17 -16.59 7.91
C LYS A 83 12.80 -18.00 7.44
N ASP A 84 12.00 -18.71 8.24
CA ASP A 84 11.74 -20.14 8.07
C ASP A 84 10.31 -20.42 7.54
N SER A 85 9.73 -19.48 6.79
CA SER A 85 8.43 -19.65 6.14
C SER A 85 8.32 -18.74 4.92
N ASP A 86 7.70 -19.28 3.86
CA ASP A 86 7.42 -18.55 2.62
C ASP A 86 6.17 -17.67 2.70
N ALA A 87 5.37 -17.82 3.76
CA ALA A 87 4.21 -16.98 4.01
C ALA A 87 4.64 -15.52 4.22
N ARG A 88 4.16 -14.66 3.34
CA ARG A 88 4.61 -13.27 3.25
C ARG A 88 3.47 -12.31 2.90
N VAL A 89 3.69 -11.06 3.28
CA VAL A 89 2.91 -9.91 2.80
C VAL A 89 3.85 -9.02 2.01
N GLU A 90 3.41 -8.57 0.84
CA GLU A 90 4.21 -7.70 -0.04
C GLU A 90 3.44 -6.44 -0.37
N ILE A 91 4.17 -5.33 -0.46
CA ILE A 91 3.69 -4.06 -0.98
C ILE A 91 4.53 -3.76 -2.21
N GLU A 92 3.86 -3.55 -3.34
CA GLU A 92 4.51 -3.20 -4.60
C GLU A 92 3.88 -1.93 -5.16
N ILE A 93 4.69 -0.87 -5.23
CA ILE A 93 4.33 0.39 -5.88
C ILE A 93 4.90 0.33 -7.29
N LEU A 94 4.02 0.21 -8.28
CA LEU A 94 4.40 0.05 -9.68
C LEU A 94 4.74 1.38 -10.36
N SER A 95 4.07 2.47 -9.97
CA SER A 95 4.20 3.78 -10.61
C SER A 95 3.60 4.88 -9.73
N GLY A 96 4.12 6.11 -9.88
CA GLY A 96 3.72 7.27 -9.09
C GLY A 96 4.10 7.14 -7.62
N LYS A 97 3.42 7.92 -6.77
CA LYS A 97 3.58 7.93 -5.32
C LYS A 97 2.43 7.23 -4.59
N ALA A 98 2.72 6.59 -3.45
CA ALA A 98 1.72 5.95 -2.60
C ALA A 98 1.93 6.25 -1.10
N PHE A 99 0.88 5.98 -0.33
CA PHE A 99 0.79 6.15 1.12
C PHE A 99 1.06 7.57 1.64
N VAL A 100 0.67 8.59 0.87
CA VAL A 100 0.76 10.00 1.31
C VAL A 100 -0.23 10.30 2.44
N SER A 101 0.05 11.32 3.25
CA SER A 101 -0.93 11.88 4.19
C SER A 101 -1.91 12.79 3.45
N PHE A 102 -3.12 12.98 4.01
CA PHE A 102 -4.09 13.92 3.44
C PHE A 102 -3.57 15.37 3.44
N LEU A 103 -2.77 15.73 4.45
CA LEU A 103 -2.19 17.05 4.56
C LEU A 103 -1.29 17.39 3.35
N VAL A 104 -0.49 16.42 2.89
CA VAL A 104 0.38 16.61 1.71
C VAL A 104 -0.45 16.90 0.47
N ILE A 105 -1.59 16.20 0.28
CA ILE A 105 -2.49 16.45 -0.84
C ILE A 105 -3.05 17.88 -0.78
N LEU A 106 -3.51 18.33 0.41
CA LEU A 106 -4.04 19.68 0.59
C LEU A 106 -3.00 20.77 0.31
N ILE A 107 -1.76 20.57 0.77
CA ILE A 107 -0.66 21.51 0.50
C ILE A 107 -0.43 21.61 -1.02
N LEU A 108 -0.33 20.49 -1.73
CA LEU A 108 -0.12 20.50 -3.18
C LEU A 108 -1.26 21.22 -3.92
N LEU A 109 -2.51 20.96 -3.54
CA LEU A 109 -3.67 21.64 -4.11
C LEU A 109 -3.59 23.16 -3.86
N PHE A 110 -3.29 23.58 -2.63
CA PHE A 110 -3.14 25.00 -2.29
C PHE A 110 -2.09 25.70 -3.17
N TRP A 111 -0.91 25.09 -3.37
CA TRP A 111 0.11 25.63 -4.27
C TRP A 111 -0.35 25.71 -5.73
N ILE A 112 -1.06 24.69 -6.23
CA ILE A 112 -1.60 24.70 -7.59
C ILE A 112 -2.60 25.85 -7.78
N PHE A 113 -3.46 26.12 -6.80
CA PHE A 113 -4.41 27.23 -6.87
C PHE A 113 -3.71 28.59 -6.76
N LYS A 114 -2.70 28.73 -5.90
CA LYS A 114 -1.87 29.94 -5.77
C LYS A 114 -1.04 30.26 -7.02
N LEU A 115 -0.64 29.27 -7.80
CA LEU A 115 0.14 29.47 -9.03
C LEU A 115 -0.74 29.83 -10.24
N LYS A 116 -2.05 29.59 -10.15
CA LYS A 116 -3.02 29.82 -11.23
C LYS A 116 -3.85 31.10 -11.08
N GLY A 117 -3.78 31.77 -9.93
CA GLY A 117 -4.46 33.05 -9.65
C GLY A 117 -3.44 34.12 -9.33
#